data_AF-A0A960Y5C0-F1
#
_entry.id   AF-A0A960Y5C0-F1
#
_cell.length_a   1.000
_cell.length_b   1.000
_cell.length_c   1.000
_cell.angle_alpha   90.00
_cell.angle_beta   90.00
_cell.angle_gamma   90.00
#
_symmetry.space_group_name_H-M   'P 1'
#
loop_
_entity.id
_entity.type
_entity.pdbx_description
1 polymer ?
#
loop_
_entity_poly.entity_id
_entity_poly.type
_entity_poly.pdbx_seq_one_letter_code
_entity_poly.pdbx_strand_id
1 'polypeptide(L)'
;PRLTKLWSHLERQGGGIGTRGPGETQLETDRRIVGKRLSRLKRDLAEAAANREVQTKSRFDQYAAALVGYTNAGKSTLLRGLTDADVLVEDKLFATLDTTTRRIDVDERRSMLISDTVGFIRRLPHHLVESFRATLAEVREADLLIHVVDASHPEPEDQIAAVETVLADLVPEERDQLMVFNKMDALEPEQAETVRNRMARLYPGAIFISAVSVDGVAEMRRALVEKLLQRETIVRLDVPYSRMDLVAVFHRTGSVMEEEHRDTGVRLAVRLKPEELSRLLRGDTSVTMVEE
;
A
#
# COMPACT_ATOMS: atom_id res chain seq x y z
N PRO A 1 -30.48 10.12 -12.53
CA PRO A 1 -31.92 9.94 -12.20
C PRO A 1 -32.64 11.17 -11.61
N ARG A 2 -31.94 12.20 -11.10
CA ARG A 2 -32.58 13.41 -10.55
C ARG A 2 -32.97 14.46 -11.61
N LEU A 3 -32.24 14.52 -12.71
CA LEU A 3 -32.52 15.45 -13.80
C LEU A 3 -33.90 15.21 -14.41
N THR A 4 -34.35 13.98 -14.59
CA THR A 4 -35.61 13.64 -15.28
C THR A 4 -36.88 14.29 -14.69
N LYS A 5 -36.88 14.72 -13.42
CA LYS A 5 -38.04 15.33 -12.75
C LYS A 5 -38.11 16.87 -12.84
N LEU A 6 -37.06 17.53 -13.33
CA LEU A 6 -36.99 19.00 -13.49
C LEU A 6 -37.64 19.52 -14.79
N TRP A 7 -38.13 18.63 -15.67
CA TRP A 7 -38.39 18.95 -17.08
C TRP A 7 -39.88 19.11 -17.42
N SER A 8 -40.77 18.92 -16.44
CA SER A 8 -42.20 19.21 -16.60
C SER A 8 -42.49 20.69 -16.85
N HIS A 9 -41.55 21.58 -16.50
CA HIS A 9 -41.68 23.02 -16.75
C HIS A 9 -41.26 23.45 -18.17
N LEU A 10 -40.46 22.66 -18.89
CA LEU A 10 -39.98 22.99 -20.24
C LEU A 10 -40.96 22.57 -21.34
N GLU A 11 -41.77 21.54 -21.12
CA GLU A 11 -42.83 21.12 -22.07
C GLU A 11 -43.96 22.15 -22.22
N ARG A 12 -44.20 22.99 -21.20
CA ARG A 12 -45.31 23.97 -21.21
C ARG A 12 -44.97 25.33 -21.83
N GLN A 13 -43.70 25.63 -22.11
CA GLN A 13 -43.29 26.91 -22.71
C GLN A 13 -43.11 26.86 -24.25
N GLY A 14 -43.17 25.68 -24.87
CA GLY A 14 -43.04 25.50 -26.32
C GLY A 14 -44.36 25.44 -27.08
N GLY A 15 -45.32 26.32 -26.78
CA GLY A 15 -46.58 26.43 -27.52
C GLY A 15 -46.44 27.38 -28.71
N GLY A 16 -46.18 26.87 -29.93
CA GLY A 16 -46.14 27.72 -31.12
C GLY A 16 -45.87 26.95 -32.42
N ILE A 17 -46.86 26.97 -33.30
CA ILE A 17 -46.96 26.30 -34.61
C ILE A 17 -45.77 26.63 -35.55
N GLY A 18 -45.16 25.58 -36.10
CA GLY A 18 -44.53 25.62 -37.43
C GLY A 18 -43.09 26.13 -37.54
N THR A 19 -42.11 25.23 -37.35
CA THR A 19 -40.89 25.20 -38.18
C THR A 19 -40.43 23.75 -38.36
N ARG A 20 -40.47 23.27 -39.61
CA ARG A 20 -39.85 22.01 -40.03
C ARG A 20 -38.32 22.22 -40.01
N GLY A 21 -37.65 21.62 -39.04
CA GLY A 21 -36.20 21.49 -38.88
C GLY A 21 -35.91 20.28 -37.98
N PRO A 22 -34.73 19.65 -38.05
CA PRO A 22 -34.54 18.26 -37.63
C PRO A 22 -34.71 18.07 -36.11
N GLY A 23 -35.93 17.72 -35.69
CA GLY A 23 -36.31 16.44 -35.09
C GLY A 23 -35.64 15.95 -33.80
N GLU A 24 -34.66 16.63 -33.21
CA GLU A 24 -34.09 16.21 -31.93
C GLU A 24 -34.73 17.05 -30.81
N THR A 25 -35.54 16.41 -29.96
CA THR A 25 -36.09 17.10 -28.77
C THR A 25 -34.94 17.59 -27.89
N GLN A 26 -35.00 18.78 -27.29
CA GLN A 26 -33.92 19.29 -26.41
C GLN A 26 -33.52 18.26 -25.33
N LEU A 27 -34.49 17.48 -24.85
CA LEU A 27 -34.31 16.32 -23.96
C LEU A 27 -33.37 15.25 -24.51
N GLU A 28 -33.49 14.94 -25.79
CA GLU A 28 -32.69 13.95 -26.50
C GLU A 28 -31.27 14.47 -26.76
N THR A 29 -31.15 15.74 -27.15
CA THR A 29 -29.87 16.44 -27.28
C THR A 29 -29.08 16.44 -25.97
N ASP A 30 -29.73 16.77 -24.85
CA ASP A 30 -29.08 16.80 -23.53
C ASP A 30 -28.76 15.39 -23.01
N ARG A 31 -29.64 14.40 -23.23
CA ARG A 31 -29.32 12.99 -22.96
C ARG A 31 -28.10 12.54 -23.75
N ARG A 32 -27.99 12.96 -25.01
CA ARG A 32 -26.84 12.66 -25.88
C ARG A 32 -25.56 13.35 -25.37
N ILE A 33 -25.65 14.59 -24.90
CA ILE A 33 -24.51 15.31 -24.31
C ILE A 33 -24.03 14.63 -23.01
N VAL A 34 -24.96 14.30 -22.10
CA VAL A 34 -24.64 13.60 -20.85
C VAL A 34 -24.07 12.21 -21.13
N GLY A 35 -24.66 11.46 -22.09
CA GLY A 35 -24.17 10.16 -22.52
C GLY A 35 -22.75 10.23 -23.09
N LYS A 36 -22.46 11.22 -23.96
CA LYS A 36 -21.10 11.45 -24.49
C LYS A 36 -20.11 11.78 -23.38
N ARG A 37 -20.51 12.60 -22.40
CA ARG A 37 -19.66 12.98 -21.26
C ARG A 37 -19.37 11.79 -20.35
N LEU A 38 -20.37 10.95 -20.11
CA LEU A 38 -20.23 9.71 -19.35
C LEU A 38 -19.28 8.72 -20.05
N SER A 39 -19.45 8.53 -21.35
CA SER A 39 -18.58 7.65 -22.15
C SER A 39 -17.15 8.18 -22.27
N ARG A 40 -16.94 9.50 -22.19
CA ARG A 40 -15.61 10.11 -22.10
C ARG A 40 -14.99 9.84 -20.72
N LEU A 41 -15.70 10.16 -19.64
CA LEU A 41 -15.21 9.92 -18.27
C LEU A 41 -14.90 8.43 -18.01
N LYS A 42 -15.69 7.50 -18.55
CA LYS A 42 -15.39 6.06 -18.46
C LYS A 42 -14.11 5.67 -19.20
N ARG A 43 -13.83 6.27 -20.35
CA ARG A 43 -12.57 6.06 -21.08
C ARG A 43 -11.39 6.66 -20.34
N ASP A 44 -11.53 7.89 -19.85
CA ASP A 44 -10.49 8.57 -19.07
C ASP A 44 -10.15 7.75 -17.80
N LEU A 45 -11.16 7.15 -17.14
CA LEU A 45 -10.97 6.25 -15.99
C LEU A 45 -10.25 4.95 -16.39
N ALA A 46 -10.62 4.35 -17.52
CA ALA A 46 -9.97 3.12 -18.00
C ALA A 46 -8.51 3.38 -18.42
N GLU A 47 -8.22 4.53 -19.03
CA GLU A 47 -6.87 4.96 -19.39
C GLU A 47 -6.02 5.24 -18.14
N ALA A 48 -6.58 5.91 -17.13
CA ALA A 48 -5.93 6.10 -15.85
C ALA A 48 -5.65 4.77 -15.14
N ALA A 49 -6.59 3.82 -15.18
CA ALA A 49 -6.40 2.47 -14.65
C ALA A 49 -5.32 1.69 -15.40
N ALA A 50 -5.28 1.77 -16.72
CA ALA A 50 -4.25 1.14 -17.55
C ALA A 50 -2.85 1.75 -17.31
N ASN A 51 -2.76 3.08 -17.19
CA ASN A 51 -1.51 3.76 -16.84
C ASN A 51 -1.02 3.38 -15.44
N ARG A 52 -1.95 3.19 -14.49
CA ARG A 52 -1.64 2.61 -13.17
C ARG A 52 -1.13 1.18 -13.29
N GLU A 53 -1.79 0.32 -14.07
CA GLU A 53 -1.36 -1.06 -14.29
C GLU A 53 0.06 -1.13 -14.92
N VAL A 54 0.38 -0.21 -15.82
CA VAL A 54 1.73 -0.07 -16.41
C VAL A 54 2.75 0.40 -15.36
N GLN A 55 2.40 1.34 -14.48
CA GLN A 55 3.26 1.71 -13.34
C GLN A 55 3.44 0.53 -12.37
N THR A 56 2.39 -0.26 -12.13
CA THR A 56 2.44 -1.48 -11.30
C THR A 56 3.33 -2.55 -11.93
N LYS A 57 3.35 -2.71 -13.25
CA LYS A 57 4.24 -3.68 -13.94
C LYS A 57 5.73 -3.38 -13.76
N SER A 58 6.11 -2.15 -13.46
CA SER A 58 7.49 -1.80 -13.08
C SER A 58 7.81 -2.11 -11.60
N ARG A 59 6.81 -2.43 -10.76
CA ARG A 59 6.96 -2.72 -9.32
C ARG A 59 7.33 -4.18 -9.04
N PHE A 60 7.31 -5.08 -10.03
CA PHE A 60 7.58 -6.51 -9.84
C PHE A 60 8.94 -6.84 -9.19
N ASP A 61 9.87 -5.88 -9.06
CA ASP A 61 11.17 -6.06 -8.40
C ASP A 61 11.27 -5.43 -6.99
N GLN A 62 10.29 -4.67 -6.49
CA GLN A 62 10.37 -3.99 -5.17
C GLN A 62 9.18 -4.32 -4.27
N TYR A 63 9.48 -4.69 -3.02
CA TYR A 63 8.46 -4.98 -2.00
C TYR A 63 7.63 -3.73 -1.71
N ALA A 64 6.30 -3.87 -1.72
CA ALA A 64 5.37 -2.75 -1.54
C ALA A 64 4.55 -2.91 -0.25
N ALA A 65 4.54 -1.87 0.57
CA ALA A 65 3.71 -1.77 1.75
C ALA A 65 2.63 -0.68 1.57
N ALA A 66 1.46 -0.89 2.16
CA ALA A 66 0.39 0.12 2.22
C ALA A 66 0.04 0.45 3.68
N LEU A 67 0.03 1.75 4.01
CA LEU A 67 -0.43 2.23 5.30
C LEU A 67 -1.95 2.23 5.32
N VAL A 68 -2.57 1.43 6.17
CA VAL A 68 -4.03 1.37 6.36
C VAL A 68 -4.37 1.74 7.80
N GLY A 69 -5.57 2.26 8.03
CA GLY A 69 -5.97 2.67 9.38
C GLY A 69 -6.99 3.80 9.37
N TYR A 70 -7.55 4.07 10.53
CA TYR A 70 -8.56 5.11 10.69
C TYR A 70 -8.01 6.52 10.40
N THR A 71 -8.89 7.50 10.14
CA THR A 71 -8.47 8.90 10.05
C THR A 71 -7.85 9.35 11.37
N ASN A 72 -6.82 10.20 11.28
CA ASN A 72 -6.05 10.65 12.45
C ASN A 72 -5.31 9.53 13.21
N ALA A 73 -5.17 8.30 12.70
CA ALA A 73 -4.32 7.28 13.34
C ALA A 73 -2.81 7.63 13.29
N GLY A 74 -2.42 8.65 12.51
CA GLY A 74 -1.03 9.08 12.34
C GLY A 74 -0.29 8.40 11.20
N LYS A 75 -0.99 7.82 10.22
CA LYS A 75 -0.41 7.25 8.98
C LYS A 75 0.55 8.22 8.29
N SER A 76 0.09 9.43 8.02
CA SER A 76 0.87 10.42 7.28
C SER A 76 2.05 10.95 8.11
N THR A 77 1.93 11.00 9.44
CA THR A 77 3.04 11.28 10.37
C THR A 77 4.09 10.17 10.32
N LEU A 78 3.65 8.91 10.36
CA LEU A 78 4.54 7.75 10.24
C LEU A 78 5.25 7.73 8.88
N LEU A 79 4.51 7.97 7.80
CA LEU A 79 5.07 8.05 6.45
C LEU A 79 6.21 9.06 6.38
N ARG A 80 6.03 10.24 7.00
CA ARG A 80 7.08 11.25 7.06
C ARG A 80 8.31 10.83 7.81
N GLY A 81 8.13 10.24 8.99
CA GLY A 81 9.25 9.73 9.77
C GLY A 81 10.04 8.69 8.96
N LEU A 82 9.35 7.92 8.12
CA LEU A 82 9.98 6.94 7.24
C LEU A 82 10.61 7.55 5.97
N THR A 83 10.13 8.68 5.46
CA THR A 83 10.51 9.21 4.13
C THR A 83 11.40 10.45 4.12
N ASP A 84 12.00 10.87 5.24
CA ASP A 84 12.80 12.10 5.40
C ASP A 84 12.22 13.36 4.72
N ALA A 85 11.57 14.18 5.56
CA ALA A 85 11.23 15.61 5.43
C ALA A 85 11.10 16.23 4.01
N ASP A 86 9.88 16.25 3.45
CA ASP A 86 9.26 17.47 2.87
C ASP A 86 7.79 17.26 2.42
N VAL A 87 6.94 16.81 3.34
CA VAL A 87 5.49 16.77 3.07
C VAL A 87 4.82 17.65 4.12
N LEU A 88 3.79 18.41 3.80
CA LEU A 88 2.93 19.07 4.81
C LEU A 88 1.79 18.10 5.19
N VAL A 89 1.57 17.81 6.48
CA VAL A 89 0.52 16.89 7.01
C VAL A 89 -0.18 17.93 7.82
N GLU A 90 -1.33 18.29 7.34
CA GLU A 90 -2.25 19.01 8.17
C GLU A 90 -3.02 17.96 8.97
N ASP A 91 -3.13 18.14 10.29
CA ASP A 91 -4.00 17.34 11.16
C ASP A 91 -5.47 17.65 10.85
N LYS A 92 -5.94 17.20 9.68
CA LYS A 92 -7.30 17.35 9.20
C LYS A 92 -7.86 16.02 8.72
N LEU A 93 -9.17 15.83 8.91
CA LEU A 93 -9.89 14.74 8.26
C LEU A 93 -9.70 14.89 6.73
N PHE A 94 -9.37 13.79 6.03
CA PHE A 94 -9.01 13.77 4.61
C PHE A 94 -7.65 14.39 4.23
N ALA A 95 -6.69 14.47 5.16
CA ALA A 95 -5.33 14.95 4.87
C ALA A 95 -4.65 14.28 3.66
N THR A 96 -5.01 13.03 3.35
CA THR A 96 -4.55 12.31 2.15
C THR A 96 -5.74 11.85 1.30
N LEU A 97 -6.03 12.62 0.25
CA LEU A 97 -7.02 12.26 -0.77
C LEU A 97 -6.38 11.53 -1.97
N ASP A 98 -5.11 11.84 -2.25
CA ASP A 98 -4.29 11.21 -3.29
C ASP A 98 -3.31 10.21 -2.67
N THR A 99 -3.27 8.99 -3.21
CA THR A 99 -2.32 7.95 -2.81
C THR A 99 -0.90 8.39 -3.14
N THR A 100 -0.05 8.54 -2.13
CA THR A 100 1.35 8.92 -2.33
C THR A 100 2.23 7.69 -2.11
N THR A 101 2.79 7.13 -3.18
CA THR A 101 3.79 6.05 -3.10
C THR A 101 5.19 6.65 -3.07
N ARG A 102 6.02 6.23 -2.09
CA ARG A 102 7.41 6.67 -1.93
C ARG A 102 8.32 5.47 -1.75
N ARG A 103 9.57 5.57 -2.23
CA ARG A 103 10.62 4.61 -1.89
C ARG A 103 11.20 5.02 -0.54
N ILE A 104 11.28 4.08 0.40
CA ILE A 104 11.96 4.24 1.68
C ILE A 104 13.10 3.24 1.77
N ASP A 105 14.24 3.70 2.27
CA ASP A 105 15.34 2.82 2.66
C ASP A 105 15.02 2.31 4.08
N VAL A 106 14.86 1.00 4.23
CA VAL A 106 14.45 0.36 5.50
C VAL A 106 15.67 0.14 6.39
N ASP A 107 16.78 -0.27 5.77
CA ASP A 107 18.12 -0.32 6.32
C ASP A 107 19.14 0.13 5.24
N GLU A 108 20.44 0.02 5.50
CA GLU A 108 21.49 0.43 4.54
C GLU A 108 21.47 -0.32 3.20
N ARG A 109 20.79 -1.47 3.12
CA ARG A 109 20.87 -2.42 2.00
C ARG A 109 19.51 -2.71 1.37
N ARG A 110 18.43 -2.47 2.08
CA ARG A 110 17.05 -2.79 1.69
C ARG A 110 16.22 -1.54 1.55
N SER A 111 15.41 -1.52 0.50
CA SER A 111 14.39 -0.49 0.30
C SER A 111 13.06 -1.11 -0.04
N MET A 112 11.98 -0.40 0.26
CA MET A 112 10.62 -0.79 -0.10
C MET A 112 9.83 0.42 -0.59
N LEU A 113 8.75 0.15 -1.34
CA LEU A 113 7.76 1.15 -1.67
C LEU A 113 6.73 1.20 -0.55
N ILE A 114 6.42 2.39 -0.06
CA ILE A 114 5.35 2.61 0.92
C ILE A 114 4.32 3.57 0.33
N SER A 115 3.04 3.20 0.42
CA SER A 115 1.94 4.02 -0.08
C SER A 115 1.08 4.53 1.08
N ASP A 116 0.89 5.85 1.17
CA ASP A 116 -0.18 6.39 2.02
C ASP A 116 -1.52 6.12 1.34
N THR A 117 -2.48 5.61 2.11
CA THR A 117 -3.85 5.42 1.63
C THR A 117 -4.76 6.47 2.26
N VAL A 118 -5.94 6.61 1.67
CA VAL A 118 -7.01 7.39 2.31
C VAL A 118 -7.32 6.77 3.67
N GLY A 119 -7.42 7.60 4.72
CA GLY A 119 -7.80 7.13 6.04
C GLY A 119 -9.26 6.70 6.12
N PHE A 120 -9.52 5.55 6.77
CA PHE A 120 -10.88 5.03 6.94
C PHE A 120 -11.66 5.84 7.98
N ILE A 121 -12.98 5.98 7.78
CA ILE A 121 -13.90 6.63 8.72
C ILE A 121 -15.02 5.63 9.06
N ARG A 122 -15.56 5.69 10.27
CA ARG A 122 -16.71 4.90 10.75
C ARG A 122 -17.85 5.06 9.75
N ARG A 123 -18.42 3.93 9.33
CA ARG A 123 -19.54 3.85 8.38
C ARG A 123 -19.26 4.64 7.10
N LEU A 124 -18.20 4.26 6.39
CA LEU A 124 -18.04 4.69 5.01
C LEU A 124 -19.34 4.36 4.25
N PRO A 125 -20.05 5.35 3.70
CA PRO A 125 -21.23 5.08 2.92
C PRO A 125 -20.87 4.15 1.74
N HIS A 126 -21.67 3.12 1.47
CA HIS A 126 -21.37 2.13 0.42
C HIS A 126 -21.05 2.74 -0.96
N HIS A 127 -21.65 3.90 -1.28
CA HIS A 127 -21.39 4.63 -2.53
C HIS A 127 -20.01 5.31 -2.59
N LEU A 128 -19.43 5.65 -1.44
CA LEU A 128 -18.07 6.17 -1.34
C LEU A 128 -17.05 5.05 -1.46
N VAL A 129 -17.35 3.85 -0.98
CA VAL A 129 -16.48 2.67 -1.15
C VAL A 129 -16.19 2.39 -2.62
N GLU A 130 -17.20 2.44 -3.50
CA GLU A 130 -17.00 2.29 -4.95
C GLU A 130 -16.09 3.36 -5.55
N SER A 131 -16.20 4.61 -5.05
CA SER A 131 -15.35 5.72 -5.50
C SER A 131 -13.91 5.59 -4.99
N PHE A 132 -13.72 4.99 -3.81
CA PHE A 132 -12.41 4.71 -3.23
C PHE A 132 -11.76 3.41 -3.73
N ARG A 133 -12.49 2.49 -4.37
CA ARG A 133 -11.90 1.27 -4.95
C ARG A 133 -10.74 1.57 -5.91
N ALA A 134 -10.85 2.65 -6.68
CA ALA A 134 -9.79 3.08 -7.58
C ALA A 134 -8.58 3.68 -6.84
N THR A 135 -8.76 4.25 -5.64
CA THR A 135 -7.69 4.82 -4.80
C THR A 135 -7.23 3.89 -3.69
N LEU A 136 -7.78 2.67 -3.63
CA LEU A 136 -7.34 1.58 -2.76
C LEU A 136 -6.78 0.40 -3.58
N ALA A 137 -6.49 0.63 -4.86
CA ALA A 137 -5.83 -0.34 -5.72
C ALA A 137 -4.44 -0.69 -5.16
N GLU A 138 -3.75 0.29 -4.60
CA GLU A 138 -2.44 0.13 -3.97
C GLU A 138 -2.50 -0.81 -2.75
N VAL A 139 -3.62 -0.81 -1.99
CA VAL A 139 -3.86 -1.78 -0.90
C VAL A 139 -3.99 -3.20 -1.44
N ARG A 140 -4.66 -3.34 -2.59
CA ARG A 140 -4.81 -4.62 -3.29
C ARG A 140 -3.55 -5.09 -4.00
N GLU A 141 -2.49 -4.29 -4.07
CA GLU A 141 -1.23 -4.68 -4.71
C GLU A 141 -0.07 -4.75 -3.72
N ALA A 142 -0.24 -4.26 -2.49
CA ALA A 142 0.78 -4.29 -1.45
C ALA A 142 1.09 -5.71 -0.95
N ASP A 143 2.37 -6.04 -0.84
CA ASP A 143 2.86 -7.23 -0.16
C ASP A 143 2.62 -7.20 1.36
N LEU A 144 2.61 -6.00 1.96
CA LEU A 144 2.42 -5.78 3.41
C LEU A 144 1.37 -4.72 3.68
N LEU A 145 0.44 -5.03 4.57
CA LEU A 145 -0.49 -4.05 5.13
C LEU A 145 0.03 -3.58 6.50
N ILE A 146 0.36 -2.30 6.60
CA ILE A 146 0.75 -1.68 7.88
C ILE A 146 -0.50 -1.04 8.46
N HIS A 147 -1.11 -1.68 9.45
CA HIS A 147 -2.34 -1.22 10.08
C HIS A 147 -2.00 -0.29 11.26
N VAL A 148 -2.11 1.01 11.02
CA VAL A 148 -1.86 2.06 12.02
C VAL A 148 -3.14 2.33 12.82
N VAL A 149 -3.05 2.20 14.13
CA VAL A 149 -4.16 2.37 15.09
C VAL A 149 -3.78 3.45 16.08
N ASP A 150 -4.73 4.33 16.43
CA ASP A 150 -4.53 5.31 17.50
C ASP A 150 -4.69 4.63 18.86
N ALA A 151 -3.58 4.38 19.56
CA ALA A 151 -3.57 3.74 20.87
C ALA A 151 -4.16 4.62 21.98
N SER A 152 -4.19 5.95 21.77
CA SER A 152 -4.74 6.92 22.72
C SER A 152 -6.26 7.03 22.64
N HIS A 153 -6.87 6.45 21.59
CA HIS A 153 -8.32 6.45 21.44
C HIS A 153 -8.97 5.59 22.55
N PRO A 154 -10.13 5.99 23.10
CA PRO A 154 -10.82 5.19 24.13
C PRO A 154 -11.26 3.79 23.65
N GLU A 155 -11.52 3.66 22.35
CA GLU A 155 -12.01 2.44 21.68
C GLU A 155 -11.13 2.11 20.46
N PRO A 156 -9.89 1.62 20.64
CA PRO A 156 -9.01 1.26 19.52
C PRO A 156 -9.49 0.01 18.77
N GLU A 157 -10.07 -0.96 19.48
CA GLU A 157 -10.60 -2.20 18.88
C GLU A 157 -11.72 -1.92 17.87
N ASP A 158 -12.58 -0.94 18.13
CA ASP A 158 -13.62 -0.52 17.20
C ASP A 158 -13.05 0.08 15.90
N GLN A 159 -11.93 0.80 15.99
CA GLN A 159 -11.25 1.33 14.81
C GLN A 159 -10.67 0.19 13.98
N ILE A 160 -10.06 -0.80 14.64
CA ILE A 160 -9.51 -2.00 14.01
C ILE A 160 -10.64 -2.74 13.27
N ALA A 161 -11.73 -3.06 13.95
CA ALA A 161 -12.87 -3.77 13.36
C ALA A 161 -13.49 -3.02 12.16
N ALA A 162 -13.56 -1.69 12.24
CA ALA A 162 -14.04 -0.87 11.14
C ALA A 162 -13.12 -0.94 9.90
N VAL A 163 -11.80 -0.94 10.11
CA VAL A 163 -10.83 -1.07 9.01
C VAL A 163 -10.83 -2.48 8.44
N GLU A 164 -10.85 -3.52 9.28
CA GLU A 164 -10.90 -4.92 8.88
C GLU A 164 -12.14 -5.24 8.04
N THR A 165 -13.31 -4.69 8.41
CA THR A 165 -14.54 -4.83 7.61
C THR A 165 -14.35 -4.32 6.18
N VAL A 166 -13.69 -3.17 6.03
CA VAL A 166 -13.44 -2.58 4.70
C VAL A 166 -12.35 -3.33 3.94
N LEU A 167 -11.32 -3.81 4.64
CA LEU A 167 -10.26 -4.63 4.04
C LEU A 167 -10.82 -5.95 3.50
N ALA A 168 -11.74 -6.60 4.22
CA ALA A 168 -12.40 -7.84 3.79
C ALA A 168 -13.15 -7.66 2.45
N ASP A 169 -13.75 -6.48 2.21
CA ASP A 169 -14.45 -6.16 0.96
C ASP A 169 -13.50 -5.85 -0.22
N LEU A 170 -12.26 -5.44 0.07
CA LEU A 170 -11.30 -4.95 -0.92
C LEU A 170 -10.22 -5.96 -1.27
N VAL A 171 -9.76 -6.72 -0.29
CA VAL A 171 -8.65 -7.66 -0.37
C VAL A 171 -9.20 -9.04 0.02
N PRO A 172 -9.63 -9.85 -0.96
CA PRO A 172 -10.27 -11.14 -0.69
C PRO A 172 -9.28 -12.23 -0.24
N GLU A 173 -7.97 -11.96 -0.31
CA GLU A 173 -6.90 -12.86 0.11
C GLU A 173 -6.26 -12.35 1.40
N GLU A 174 -5.93 -13.27 2.30
CA GLU A 174 -5.20 -12.94 3.52
C GLU A 174 -3.82 -12.41 3.18
N ARG A 175 -3.47 -11.24 3.71
CA ARG A 175 -2.17 -10.58 3.47
C ARG A 175 -1.38 -10.46 4.74
N ASP A 176 -0.06 -10.46 4.58
CA ASP A 176 0.82 -10.16 5.68
C ASP A 176 0.49 -8.76 6.22
N GLN A 177 0.32 -8.69 7.53
CA GLN A 177 -0.10 -7.49 8.23
C GLN A 177 0.84 -7.21 9.40
N LEU A 178 1.19 -5.94 9.57
CA LEU A 178 1.87 -5.43 10.74
C LEU A 178 0.94 -4.46 11.46
N MET A 179 0.51 -4.83 12.66
CA MET A 179 -0.30 -3.96 13.51
C MET A 179 0.61 -2.96 14.24
N VAL A 180 0.30 -1.68 14.12
CA VAL A 180 1.09 -0.56 14.67
C VAL A 180 0.20 0.29 15.55
N PHE A 181 0.33 0.13 16.86
CA PHE A 181 -0.32 0.98 17.85
C PHE A 181 0.50 2.27 18.01
N ASN A 182 0.02 3.33 17.38
CA ASN A 182 0.66 4.63 17.34
C ASN A 182 0.11 5.58 18.42
N LYS A 183 0.80 6.71 18.63
CA LYS A 183 0.48 7.74 19.63
C LYS A 183 0.60 7.28 21.07
N MET A 184 1.54 6.37 21.33
CA MET A 184 1.85 5.94 22.71
C MET A 184 2.32 7.10 23.60
N ASP A 185 2.82 8.20 23.02
CA ASP A 185 3.20 9.44 23.71
C ASP A 185 2.02 10.22 24.28
N ALA A 186 0.79 10.00 23.78
CA ALA A 186 -0.40 10.68 24.26
C ALA A 186 -1.04 9.99 25.50
N LEU A 187 -0.48 8.87 25.94
CA LEU A 187 -0.93 8.10 27.10
C LEU A 187 0.00 8.36 28.29
N GLU A 188 -0.58 8.45 29.50
CA GLU A 188 0.21 8.44 30.73
C GLU A 188 0.94 7.09 30.88
N PRO A 189 2.14 7.02 31.51
CA PRO A 189 2.97 5.81 31.53
C PRO A 189 2.26 4.54 32.00
N GLU A 190 1.41 4.63 33.03
CA GLU A 190 0.63 3.49 33.54
C GLU A 190 -0.47 3.04 32.55
N GLN A 191 -1.09 4.00 31.85
CA GLN A 191 -2.08 3.72 30.82
C GLN A 191 -1.42 3.12 29.58
N ALA A 192 -0.28 3.65 29.16
CA ALA A 192 0.51 3.13 28.05
C ALA A 192 0.90 1.67 28.27
N GLU A 193 1.35 1.32 29.48
CA GLU A 193 1.68 -0.06 29.84
C GLU A 193 0.45 -0.99 29.85
N THR A 194 -0.68 -0.49 30.34
CA THR A 194 -1.95 -1.24 30.33
C THR A 194 -2.42 -1.52 28.90
N VAL A 195 -2.42 -0.50 28.04
CA VAL A 195 -2.80 -0.62 26.63
C VAL A 195 -1.85 -1.57 25.90
N ARG A 196 -0.53 -1.42 26.08
CA ARG A 196 0.49 -2.30 25.50
C ARG A 196 0.26 -3.76 25.87
N ASN A 197 0.13 -4.06 27.16
CA ASN A 197 -0.07 -5.43 27.64
C ASN A 197 -1.36 -6.06 27.13
N ARG A 198 -2.46 -5.30 27.10
CA ARG A 198 -3.75 -5.77 26.60
C ARG A 198 -3.68 -6.05 25.10
N MET A 199 -3.19 -5.11 24.32
CA MET A 199 -3.14 -5.19 22.87
C MET A 199 -2.13 -6.21 22.36
N ALA A 200 -0.96 -6.34 23.01
CA ALA A 200 0.06 -7.32 22.61
C ALA A 200 -0.44 -8.78 22.75
N ARG A 201 -1.35 -9.04 23.69
CA ARG A 201 -2.01 -10.35 23.83
C ARG A 201 -3.02 -10.64 22.72
N LEU A 202 -3.75 -9.62 22.28
CA LEU A 202 -4.76 -9.74 21.23
C LEU A 202 -4.15 -9.77 19.83
N TYR A 203 -3.07 -9.03 19.64
CA TYR A 203 -2.36 -8.87 18.36
C TYR A 203 -0.88 -9.24 18.55
N PRO A 204 -0.54 -10.54 18.57
CA PRO A 204 0.85 -10.98 18.65
C PRO A 204 1.69 -10.42 17.50
N GLY A 205 2.88 -9.91 17.81
CA GLY A 205 3.76 -9.27 16.82
C GLY A 205 3.39 -7.83 16.46
N ALA A 206 2.39 -7.23 17.13
CA ALA A 206 2.14 -5.80 17.03
C ALA A 206 3.28 -4.98 17.66
N ILE A 207 3.52 -3.79 17.12
CA ILE A 207 4.47 -2.83 17.68
C ILE A 207 3.75 -1.61 18.27
N PHE A 208 4.40 -0.96 19.24
CA PHE A 208 3.82 0.13 20.03
C PHE A 208 4.75 1.32 19.98
N ILE A 209 4.39 2.33 19.19
CA ILE A 209 5.30 3.42 18.84
C ILE A 209 4.66 4.79 19.05
N SER A 210 5.51 5.80 19.04
CA SER A 210 5.11 7.17 18.76
C SER A 210 5.75 7.61 17.45
N ALA A 211 4.94 7.80 16.40
CA ALA A 211 5.41 8.22 15.08
C ALA A 211 6.03 9.63 15.07
N VAL A 212 5.78 10.44 16.11
CA VAL A 212 6.42 11.76 16.28
C VAL A 212 7.80 11.66 16.93
N SER A 213 8.13 10.50 17.53
CA SER A 213 9.41 10.25 18.18
C SER A 213 10.40 9.56 17.24
N VAL A 214 11.69 9.90 17.35
CA VAL A 214 12.77 9.25 16.59
C VAL A 214 12.86 7.76 16.94
N ASP A 215 12.72 7.41 18.22
CA ASP A 215 12.76 6.02 18.69
C ASP A 215 11.61 5.19 18.11
N GLY A 216 10.40 5.76 18.05
CA GLY A 216 9.24 5.09 17.45
C GLY A 216 9.40 4.85 15.96
N VAL A 217 10.00 5.79 15.23
CA VAL A 217 10.35 5.60 13.81
C VAL A 217 11.44 4.53 13.65
N ALA A 218 12.45 4.52 14.51
CA ALA A 218 13.50 3.50 14.49
C ALA A 218 12.94 2.10 14.80
N GLU A 219 11.99 1.99 15.73
CA GLU A 219 11.27 0.74 16.01
C GLU A 219 10.44 0.27 14.81
N MET A 220 9.73 1.20 14.14
CA MET A 220 9.03 0.88 12.90
C MET A 220 9.99 0.33 11.83
N ARG A 221 11.16 0.95 11.64
CA ARG A 221 12.17 0.47 10.67
C ARG A 221 12.63 -0.94 11.01
N ARG A 222 12.93 -1.23 12.28
CA ARG A 222 13.31 -2.58 12.73
C ARG A 222 12.22 -3.62 12.42
N ALA A 223 10.96 -3.31 12.72
CA ALA A 223 9.84 -4.20 12.42
C ALA A 223 9.67 -4.47 10.92
N LEU A 224 9.90 -3.45 10.06
CA LEU A 224 9.90 -3.63 8.61
C LEU A 224 11.05 -4.51 8.12
N VAL A 225 12.25 -4.38 8.71
CA VAL A 225 13.37 -5.30 8.42
C VAL A 225 12.99 -6.74 8.76
N GLU A 226 12.40 -6.97 9.93
CA GLU A 226 11.97 -8.31 10.36
C GLU A 226 10.93 -8.91 9.40
N LYS A 227 9.93 -8.12 8.97
CA LYS A 227 8.95 -8.55 7.97
C LYS A 227 9.57 -8.87 6.62
N LEU A 228 10.54 -8.09 6.16
CA LEU A 228 11.29 -8.38 4.93
C LEU A 228 12.08 -9.69 5.05
N LEU A 229 12.78 -9.88 6.18
CA LEU A 229 13.59 -11.06 6.47
C LEU A 229 12.78 -12.35 6.50
N GLN A 230 11.55 -12.32 7.03
CA GLN A 230 10.66 -13.50 7.10
C GLN A 230 10.30 -14.07 5.73
N ARG A 231 10.43 -13.29 4.65
CA ARG A 231 10.17 -13.75 3.28
C ARG A 231 11.42 -14.25 2.56
N GLU A 232 12.60 -14.01 3.12
CA GLU A 232 13.86 -14.45 2.53
C GLU A 232 14.19 -15.86 3.02
N THR A 233 14.69 -16.72 2.13
CA THR A 233 15.23 -18.03 2.49
C THR A 233 16.75 -17.99 2.46
N ILE A 234 17.38 -18.78 3.33
CA ILE A 234 18.84 -18.98 3.31
C ILE A 234 19.14 -20.13 2.36
N VAL A 235 20.00 -19.89 1.38
CA VAL A 235 20.43 -20.88 0.41
C VAL A 235 21.94 -20.92 0.38
N ARG A 236 22.51 -22.12 0.35
CA ARG A 236 23.95 -22.32 0.14
C ARG A 236 24.23 -22.60 -1.32
N LEU A 237 25.14 -21.82 -1.89
CA LEU A 237 25.51 -21.87 -3.31
C LEU A 237 27.01 -22.11 -3.44
N ASP A 238 27.38 -23.07 -4.26
CA ASP A 238 28.76 -23.20 -4.77
C ASP A 238 28.83 -22.46 -6.12
N VAL A 239 29.57 -21.34 -6.13
CA VAL A 239 29.74 -20.45 -7.27
C VAL A 239 31.15 -20.61 -7.84
N PRO A 240 31.32 -21.06 -9.10
CA PRO A 240 32.65 -21.22 -9.69
C PRO A 240 33.31 -19.85 -9.94
N TYR A 241 34.64 -19.81 -10.01
CA TYR A 241 35.38 -18.56 -10.30
C TYR A 241 35.03 -17.93 -11.65
N SER A 242 34.44 -18.69 -12.59
CA SER A 242 33.90 -18.15 -13.84
C SER A 242 32.66 -17.28 -13.64
N ARG A 243 31.98 -17.38 -12.48
CA ARG A 243 30.75 -16.64 -12.14
C ARG A 243 30.91 -15.68 -10.96
N MET A 244 32.10 -15.07 -10.81
CA MET A 244 32.33 -14.03 -9.78
C MET A 244 31.44 -12.78 -9.96
N ASP A 245 30.82 -12.60 -11.14
CA ASP A 245 29.76 -11.61 -11.35
C ASP A 245 28.57 -11.82 -10.41
N LEU A 246 28.18 -13.07 -10.13
CA LEU A 246 27.10 -13.41 -9.20
C LEU A 246 27.49 -13.10 -7.75
N VAL A 247 28.73 -13.43 -7.37
CA VAL A 247 29.27 -13.09 -6.03
C VAL A 247 29.18 -11.57 -5.79
N ALA A 248 29.59 -10.78 -6.77
CA ALA A 248 29.49 -9.31 -6.70
C ALA A 248 28.04 -8.81 -6.62
N VAL A 249 27.09 -9.48 -7.31
CA VAL A 249 25.66 -9.17 -7.19
C VAL A 249 25.17 -9.43 -5.77
N PHE A 250 25.45 -10.60 -5.19
CA PHE A 250 25.01 -10.96 -3.84
C PHE A 250 25.59 -10.04 -2.76
N HIS A 251 26.84 -9.56 -2.92
CA HIS A 251 27.44 -8.57 -2.02
C HIS A 251 26.75 -7.21 -2.13
N ARG A 252 26.46 -6.75 -3.36
CA ARG A 252 25.78 -5.47 -3.60
C ARG A 252 24.34 -5.47 -3.07
N THR A 253 23.63 -6.58 -3.15
CA THR A 253 22.27 -6.72 -2.58
C THR A 253 22.28 -7.00 -1.07
N GLY A 254 23.45 -7.19 -0.46
CA GLY A 254 23.56 -7.45 0.96
C GLY A 254 23.12 -8.86 1.39
N SER A 255 22.97 -9.77 0.43
CA SER A 255 22.42 -11.11 0.64
C SER A 255 23.42 -12.08 1.26
N VAL A 256 24.72 -11.82 1.21
CA VAL A 256 25.75 -12.75 1.71
C VAL A 256 25.81 -12.74 3.24
N MET A 257 25.66 -13.92 3.84
CA MET A 257 25.80 -14.18 5.27
C MET A 257 27.16 -14.79 5.61
N GLU A 258 27.61 -15.75 4.81
CA GLU A 258 28.88 -16.44 4.98
C GLU A 258 29.55 -16.64 3.62
N GLU A 259 30.89 -16.61 3.61
CA GLU A 259 31.70 -16.80 2.41
C GLU A 259 32.92 -17.66 2.75
N GLU A 260 33.10 -18.75 2.00
CA GLU A 260 34.22 -19.68 2.12
C GLU A 260 34.86 -19.89 0.75
N HIS A 261 36.16 -19.63 0.64
CA HIS A 261 36.91 -19.88 -0.59
C HIS A 261 37.32 -21.36 -0.68
N ARG A 262 37.11 -21.97 -1.85
CA ARG A 262 37.41 -23.38 -2.14
C ARG A 262 38.24 -23.49 -3.42
N ASP A 263 38.84 -24.64 -3.64
CA ASP A 263 39.70 -24.88 -4.81
C ASP A 263 38.99 -24.66 -6.16
N THR A 264 37.68 -24.93 -6.21
CA THR A 264 36.87 -24.86 -7.43
C THR A 264 35.99 -23.61 -7.53
N GLY A 265 36.01 -22.72 -6.54
CA GLY A 265 35.14 -21.55 -6.50
C GLY A 265 34.92 -21.00 -5.09
N VAL A 266 33.79 -20.34 -4.90
CA VAL A 266 33.38 -19.74 -3.61
C VAL A 266 32.07 -20.35 -3.17
N ARG A 267 32.04 -20.83 -1.93
CA ARG A 267 30.81 -21.24 -1.26
C ARG A 267 30.22 -20.05 -0.53
N LEU A 268 28.96 -19.74 -0.81
CA LEU A 268 28.23 -18.64 -0.19
C LEU A 268 27.00 -19.18 0.54
N ALA A 269 26.74 -18.67 1.75
CA ALA A 269 25.41 -18.71 2.33
C ALA A 269 24.75 -17.36 2.02
N VAL A 270 23.70 -17.37 1.20
CA VAL A 270 22.98 -16.17 0.79
C VAL A 270 21.54 -16.20 1.28
N ARG A 271 21.03 -15.05 1.72
CA ARG A 271 19.63 -14.84 2.09
C ARG A 271 18.94 -13.99 1.04
N LEU A 272 17.93 -14.55 0.39
CA LEU A 272 17.19 -13.91 -0.70
C LEU A 272 15.81 -14.54 -0.91
N LYS A 273 14.97 -13.87 -1.72
CA LYS A 273 13.66 -14.40 -2.10
C LYS A 273 13.78 -15.57 -3.09
N PRO A 274 12.94 -16.61 -3.00
CA PRO A 274 12.96 -17.73 -3.96
C PRO A 274 12.82 -17.30 -5.44
N GLU A 275 12.02 -16.27 -5.72
CA GLU A 275 11.81 -15.76 -7.07
C GLU A 275 13.06 -15.05 -7.60
N GLU A 276 13.77 -14.33 -6.74
CA GLU A 276 15.01 -13.64 -7.06
C GLU A 276 16.13 -14.64 -7.35
N LEU A 277 16.24 -15.69 -6.54
CA LEU A 277 17.15 -16.82 -6.78
C LEU A 277 16.87 -17.45 -8.15
N SER A 278 15.60 -17.77 -8.42
CA SER A 278 15.16 -18.35 -9.69
C SER A 278 15.40 -17.43 -10.88
N ARG A 279 15.45 -16.11 -10.67
CA ARG A 279 15.77 -15.11 -11.71
C ARG A 279 17.29 -15.01 -11.95
N LEU A 280 18.09 -15.01 -10.90
CA LEU A 280 19.55 -14.89 -10.97
C LEU A 280 20.20 -16.15 -11.55
N LEU A 281 19.66 -17.33 -11.22
CA LEU A 281 20.16 -18.63 -11.70
C LEU A 281 19.48 -19.10 -12.99
N ARG A 282 18.60 -18.28 -13.58
CA ARG A 282 17.78 -18.68 -14.73
C ARG A 282 18.68 -18.97 -15.94
N GLY A 283 18.78 -20.25 -16.31
CA GLY A 283 19.60 -20.71 -17.43
C GLY A 283 21.08 -20.94 -17.10
N ASP A 284 21.48 -20.82 -15.83
CA ASP A 284 22.84 -21.12 -15.38
C ASP A 284 22.90 -22.44 -14.61
N THR A 285 23.59 -23.42 -15.17
CA THR A 285 23.81 -24.74 -14.58
C THR A 285 25.15 -24.86 -13.85
N SER A 286 25.97 -23.80 -13.87
CA SER A 286 27.31 -23.81 -13.27
C SER A 286 27.32 -23.55 -11.77
N VAL A 287 26.26 -22.93 -11.24
CA VAL A 287 26.04 -22.75 -9.80
C VAL A 287 25.28 -23.94 -9.25
N THR A 288 25.80 -24.55 -8.19
CA THR A 288 25.14 -25.68 -7.53
C THR A 288 24.56 -25.25 -6.20
N MET A 289 23.28 -25.57 -5.96
CA MET A 289 22.67 -25.42 -4.65
C MET A 289 23.09 -26.61 -3.78
N VAL A 290 23.57 -26.31 -2.59
CA VAL A 290 23.97 -27.33 -1.61
C VAL A 290 22.81 -27.47 -0.63
N GLU A 291 22.11 -28.60 -0.68
CA GLU A 291 21.16 -28.97 0.38
C GLU A 291 21.94 -29.34 1.65
N GLU A 292 21.35 -29.03 2.81
CA GLU A 292 21.89 -29.35 4.13
C GLU A 292 21.71 -30.84 4.45
#